data_AF-A0A9D3PVM9-F1
#
_entry.id   AF-A0A9D3PVM9-F1
#
_cell.length_a   1.000
_cell.length_b   1.000
_cell.length_c   1.000
_cell.angle_alpha   90.00
_cell.angle_beta   90.00
_cell.angle_gamma   90.00
#
_symmetry.space_group_name_H-M   'P 1'
#
loop_
_entity.id
_entity.type
_entity.pdbx_description
1 polymer ?
#
loop_
_entity_poly.entity_id
_entity_poly.type
_entity_poly.pdbx_seq_one_letter_code
_entity_poly.pdbx_strand_id
1 'polypeptide(L)'
;MKTTGTDWVLANLKVSGYYRVNYDIDNWERLLNQLSVNHKPSPANFSHAFRYNQVNAIWLACSTGVEGCQNLTTSWYRQWMQDPANNPIPPNLRTTVYCSAIAAGGAEEWDFGWKMFQDASIATEADKLMSALACTKQPWLLNRYLEYTLDPSKIRKQDATFTIVYIANNVVGQSLAWDFVRARWEYIFSEYGGGSFSFSNLIDGVTKRFSTEFELKQLQQFKEDNAQSGFGSATLAMEQAIERTTANIKWVSENKEQVLNWFTSESQ
;
A
#
# COMPACT_ATOMS: atom_id res chain seq x y z
N MET A 1 -5.07 -20.79 -18.21
CA MET A 1 -3.72 -21.41 -18.14
C MET A 1 -3.73 -22.57 -19.14
N LYS A 2 -2.94 -22.52 -20.20
CA LYS A 2 -2.62 -23.75 -20.96
C LYS A 2 -1.12 -23.91 -20.86
N THR A 3 -0.69 -24.70 -19.87
CA THR A 3 0.62 -25.30 -19.92
C THR A 3 0.52 -26.43 -20.95
N THR A 4 1.39 -26.42 -21.95
CA THR A 4 1.45 -27.51 -22.92
C THR A 4 2.21 -28.66 -22.30
N GLY A 5 1.53 -29.77 -22.09
CA GLY A 5 2.14 -31.10 -22.05
C GLY A 5 2.70 -31.57 -20.71
N THR A 6 3.57 -30.82 -20.02
CA THR A 6 4.23 -31.31 -18.79
C THR A 6 4.63 -30.25 -17.75
N ASP A 7 4.45 -28.94 -18.03
CA ASP A 7 4.94 -27.87 -17.16
C ASP A 7 3.92 -27.38 -16.11
N TRP A 8 4.41 -26.96 -14.93
CA TRP A 8 3.64 -26.38 -13.83
C TRP A 8 4.28 -25.08 -13.32
N VAL A 9 3.45 -24.17 -12.78
CA VAL A 9 3.90 -22.95 -12.08
C VAL A 9 3.33 -23.00 -10.66
N LEU A 10 4.20 -22.94 -9.65
CA LEU A 10 3.80 -22.92 -8.25
C LEU A 10 3.82 -21.49 -7.73
N ALA A 11 2.67 -21.01 -7.26
CA ALA A 11 2.57 -19.71 -6.59
C ALA A 11 1.81 -19.88 -5.28
N ASN A 12 2.38 -19.41 -4.17
CA ASN A 12 1.72 -19.33 -2.89
C ASN A 12 0.83 -18.09 -2.88
N LEU A 13 -0.43 -18.26 -3.27
CA LEU A 13 -1.39 -17.16 -3.37
C LEU A 13 -1.98 -16.76 -2.01
N LYS A 14 -1.66 -17.51 -0.95
CA LYS A 14 -2.06 -17.25 0.44
C LYS A 14 -0.82 -16.94 1.29
N VAL A 15 0.06 -16.05 0.81
CA VAL A 15 1.21 -15.61 1.61
C VAL A 15 0.70 -15.02 2.93
N SER A 16 0.93 -15.77 4.00
CA SER A 16 1.01 -15.31 5.37
C SER A 16 2.31 -15.87 5.92
N GLY A 17 3.28 -15.01 6.20
CA GLY A 17 4.56 -15.45 6.75
C GLY A 17 5.45 -14.26 7.08
N TYR A 18 6.42 -14.48 7.97
CA TYR A 18 7.45 -13.50 8.34
C TYR A 18 8.47 -13.25 7.21
N TYR A 19 8.26 -13.85 6.05
CA TYR A 19 9.24 -13.99 4.99
C TYR A 19 8.63 -13.95 3.61
N ARG A 20 9.49 -13.63 2.66
CA ARG A 20 9.16 -13.57 1.25
C ARG A 20 9.72 -14.80 0.55
N VAL A 21 8.86 -15.54 -0.13
CA VAL A 21 9.28 -16.63 -1.01
C VAL A 21 9.76 -16.02 -2.33
N ASN A 22 11.03 -16.25 -2.68
CA ASN A 22 11.54 -15.94 -4.01
C ASN A 22 11.25 -17.13 -4.93
N TYR A 23 10.35 -16.92 -5.90
CA TYR A 23 10.21 -17.85 -7.02
C TYR A 23 11.34 -17.61 -8.03
N ASP A 24 11.71 -18.65 -8.76
CA ASP A 24 12.67 -18.55 -9.85
C ASP A 24 12.19 -17.57 -10.93
N ILE A 25 13.17 -16.95 -11.60
CA ILE A 25 12.92 -15.91 -12.60
C ILE A 25 12.13 -16.48 -13.80
N ASP A 26 12.42 -17.72 -14.21
CA ASP A 26 11.73 -18.38 -15.33
C ASP A 26 10.22 -18.52 -15.08
N ASN A 27 9.82 -18.90 -13.86
CA ASN A 27 8.42 -18.95 -13.46
C ASN A 27 7.75 -17.57 -13.50
N TRP A 28 8.46 -16.53 -13.09
CA TRP A 28 7.97 -15.16 -13.21
C TRP A 28 7.82 -14.70 -14.65
N GLU A 29 8.80 -14.97 -15.52
CA GLU A 29 8.76 -14.62 -16.93
C GLU A 29 7.60 -15.31 -17.65
N ARG A 30 7.37 -16.60 -17.37
CA ARG A 30 6.22 -17.36 -17.91
C ARG A 30 4.89 -16.73 -17.49
N LEU A 31 4.77 -16.33 -16.23
CA LEU A 31 3.58 -15.65 -15.72
C LEU A 31 3.38 -14.29 -16.41
N LEU A 32 4.45 -13.49 -16.50
CA LEU A 32 4.42 -12.16 -17.13
C LEU A 32 4.10 -12.23 -18.63
N ASN A 33 4.62 -13.22 -19.35
CA ASN A 33 4.28 -13.48 -20.75
C ASN A 33 2.80 -13.83 -20.92
N GLN A 34 2.26 -14.70 -20.07
CA GLN A 34 0.84 -15.04 -20.13
C GLN A 34 -0.07 -13.83 -19.85
N LEU A 35 0.34 -12.98 -18.91
CA LEU A 35 -0.38 -11.75 -18.59
C LEU A 35 -0.31 -10.80 -19.78
N SER A 36 0.88 -10.44 -20.25
CA SER A 36 1.11 -9.49 -21.35
C SER A 36 0.46 -9.89 -22.69
N VAL A 37 0.45 -11.18 -23.04
CA VAL A 37 -0.05 -11.66 -24.35
C VAL A 37 -1.55 -11.97 -24.32
N ASN A 38 -2.11 -12.40 -23.19
CA ASN A 38 -3.50 -12.91 -23.10
C ASN A 38 -4.24 -12.41 -21.85
N HIS A 39 -4.32 -11.09 -21.66
CA HIS A 39 -5.14 -10.47 -20.61
C HIS A 39 -6.64 -10.80 -20.67
N LYS A 40 -7.12 -11.29 -21.83
CA LYS A 40 -8.49 -11.75 -22.05
C LYS A 40 -8.46 -13.24 -22.41
N PRO A 41 -8.47 -14.17 -21.43
CA PRO A 41 -8.65 -15.58 -21.73
C PRO A 41 -10.02 -15.82 -22.38
N SER A 42 -10.19 -16.96 -23.06
CA SER A 42 -11.49 -17.35 -23.63
C SER A 42 -12.63 -17.42 -22.58
N PRO A 43 -13.92 -17.32 -22.99
CA PRO A 43 -15.10 -17.30 -22.11
C PRO A 43 -15.13 -18.35 -20.99
N ALA A 44 -14.54 -19.53 -21.23
CA ALA A 44 -14.50 -20.63 -20.27
C ALA A 44 -13.51 -20.44 -19.09
N ASN A 45 -12.65 -19.42 -19.12
CA ASN A 45 -11.59 -19.17 -18.12
C ASN A 45 -11.82 -17.91 -17.26
N PHE A 46 -13.00 -17.28 -17.33
CA PHE A 46 -13.35 -16.05 -16.59
C PHE A 46 -13.87 -16.31 -15.17
N SER A 47 -13.32 -17.29 -14.44
CA SER A 47 -13.69 -17.39 -13.03
C SER A 47 -13.18 -16.16 -12.27
N HIS A 48 -13.95 -15.68 -11.29
CA HIS A 48 -13.50 -14.61 -10.38
C HIS A 48 -12.16 -14.94 -9.74
N ALA A 49 -11.93 -16.24 -9.44
CA ALA A 49 -10.66 -16.75 -8.94
C ALA A 49 -9.49 -16.49 -9.89
N PHE A 50 -9.68 -16.64 -11.21
CA PHE A 50 -8.60 -16.36 -12.17
C PHE A 50 -8.21 -14.88 -12.18
N ARG A 51 -9.19 -13.96 -12.21
CA ARG A 51 -8.91 -12.51 -12.16
C ARG A 51 -8.21 -12.11 -10.86
N TYR A 52 -8.63 -12.70 -9.75
CA TYR A 52 -8.00 -12.48 -8.44
C TYR A 52 -6.55 -12.97 -8.42
N ASN A 53 -6.29 -14.17 -8.95
CA ASN A 53 -4.94 -14.74 -9.03
C ASN A 53 -4.01 -13.91 -9.93
N GLN A 54 -4.52 -13.33 -11.03
CA GLN A 54 -3.74 -12.42 -11.88
C GLN A 54 -3.28 -11.17 -11.11
N VAL A 55 -4.17 -10.56 -10.33
CA VAL A 55 -3.84 -9.39 -9.51
C VAL A 55 -2.77 -9.75 -8.47
N ASN A 56 -2.95 -10.85 -7.74
CA ASN A 56 -2.01 -11.31 -6.73
C ASN A 56 -0.63 -11.63 -7.33
N ALA A 57 -0.60 -12.27 -8.50
CA ALA A 57 0.65 -12.67 -9.11
C ALA A 57 1.45 -11.46 -9.63
N ILE A 58 0.81 -10.48 -10.26
CA ILE A 58 1.49 -9.22 -10.67
C ILE A 58 1.91 -8.44 -9.43
N TRP A 59 1.04 -8.33 -8.43
CA TRP A 59 1.37 -7.59 -7.21
C TRP A 59 2.58 -8.21 -6.52
N LEU A 60 2.61 -9.54 -6.38
CA LEU A 60 3.74 -10.24 -5.79
C LEU A 60 4.98 -10.02 -6.65
N ALA A 61 4.96 -10.29 -7.96
CA ALA A 61 6.13 -10.09 -8.84
C ALA A 61 6.71 -8.67 -8.74
N CYS A 62 5.86 -7.64 -8.79
CA CYS A 62 6.30 -6.24 -8.79
C CYS A 62 6.77 -5.78 -7.41
N SER A 63 6.03 -6.11 -6.34
CA SER A 63 6.45 -5.79 -4.95
C SER A 63 7.72 -6.52 -4.53
N THR A 64 7.98 -7.65 -5.18
CA THR A 64 9.18 -8.44 -4.99
C THR A 64 10.36 -7.94 -5.85
N GLY A 65 10.13 -6.99 -6.75
CA GLY A 65 11.22 -6.40 -7.54
C GLY A 65 11.68 -7.25 -8.72
N VAL A 66 10.81 -8.13 -9.22
CA VAL A 66 11.04 -8.82 -10.49
C VAL A 66 11.09 -7.79 -11.61
N GLU A 67 12.24 -7.66 -12.29
CA GLU A 67 12.47 -6.65 -13.32
C GLU A 67 11.45 -6.70 -14.46
N GLY A 68 11.10 -7.91 -14.94
CA GLY A 68 10.08 -8.09 -15.96
C GLY A 68 8.72 -7.51 -15.57
N CYS A 69 8.35 -7.59 -14.29
CA CYS A 69 7.10 -7.00 -13.80
C CYS A 69 7.18 -5.48 -13.78
N GLN A 70 8.30 -4.93 -13.28
CA GLN A 70 8.52 -3.49 -13.23
C GLN A 70 8.53 -2.87 -14.63
N ASN A 71 9.21 -3.51 -15.59
CA ASN A 71 9.25 -3.07 -16.98
C ASN A 71 7.85 -3.11 -17.62
N LEU A 72 7.07 -4.16 -17.35
CA LEU A 72 5.71 -4.28 -17.87
C LEU A 72 4.78 -3.18 -17.32
N THR A 73 4.77 -2.98 -16.00
CA THR A 73 3.86 -2.02 -15.36
C THR A 73 4.22 -0.57 -15.70
N THR A 74 5.51 -0.24 -15.72
CA THR A 74 6.00 1.08 -16.14
C THR A 74 5.73 1.35 -17.62
N SER A 75 5.87 0.34 -18.49
CA SER A 75 5.55 0.48 -19.92
C SER A 75 4.07 0.80 -20.16
N TRP A 76 3.14 0.06 -19.53
CA TRP A 76 1.71 0.38 -19.67
C TRP A 76 1.35 1.74 -19.09
N TYR A 77 1.92 2.09 -17.95
CA TYR A 77 1.67 3.40 -17.36
C TYR A 77 2.17 4.53 -18.26
N ARG A 78 3.36 4.36 -18.87
CA ARG A 78 3.91 5.31 -19.85
C ARG A 78 3.06 5.43 -21.11
N GLN A 79 2.53 4.31 -21.62
CA GLN A 79 1.58 4.34 -22.74
C GLN A 79 0.31 5.11 -22.37
N TRP A 80 -0.19 4.94 -21.15
CA TRP A 80 -1.32 5.72 -20.66
C TRP A 80 -1.00 7.22 -20.52
N MET A 81 0.20 7.57 -20.05
CA MET A 81 0.66 8.97 -19.98
C MET A 81 0.68 9.65 -21.36
N GLN A 82 0.99 8.89 -22.42
CA GLN A 82 1.02 9.39 -23.80
C GLN A 82 -0.38 9.57 -24.40
N ASP A 83 -1.35 8.74 -23.99
CA ASP A 83 -2.75 8.85 -24.39
C ASP A 83 -3.69 8.73 -23.18
N PRO A 84 -3.88 9.82 -22.41
CA PRO A 84 -4.65 9.79 -21.16
C PRO A 84 -6.12 9.39 -21.36
N ALA A 85 -6.66 9.61 -22.56
CA ALA A 85 -8.04 9.27 -22.90
C ALA A 85 -8.24 7.74 -23.07
N ASN A 86 -7.19 7.02 -23.46
CA ASN A 86 -7.24 5.58 -23.73
C ASN A 86 -6.30 4.81 -22.81
N ASN A 87 -6.75 4.57 -21.58
CA ASN A 87 -5.98 3.79 -20.61
C ASN A 87 -5.90 2.30 -21.02
N PRO A 88 -4.71 1.78 -21.42
CA PRO A 88 -4.54 0.42 -21.90
C PRO A 88 -4.57 -0.62 -20.76
N ILE A 89 -4.52 -0.18 -19.50
CA ILE A 89 -4.40 -1.06 -18.33
C ILE A 89 -5.76 -1.68 -18.02
N PRO A 90 -5.84 -3.04 -17.96
CA PRO A 90 -7.07 -3.73 -17.60
C PRO A 90 -7.60 -3.27 -16.23
N PRO A 91 -8.92 -3.00 -16.07
CA PRO A 91 -9.46 -2.41 -14.85
C PRO A 91 -9.17 -3.14 -13.54
N ASN A 92 -8.99 -4.46 -13.58
CA ASN A 92 -8.62 -5.27 -12.42
C ASN A 92 -7.14 -5.13 -12.03
N LEU A 93 -6.26 -4.77 -12.95
CA LEU A 93 -4.82 -4.64 -12.74
C LEU A 93 -4.38 -3.23 -12.35
N ARG A 94 -5.25 -2.23 -12.56
CA ARG A 94 -4.96 -0.80 -12.38
C ARG A 94 -4.33 -0.46 -11.03
N THR A 95 -4.89 -0.94 -9.90
CA THR A 95 -4.32 -0.67 -8.57
C THR A 95 -2.85 -1.06 -8.50
N THR A 96 -2.52 -2.29 -8.92
CA THR A 96 -1.16 -2.82 -8.88
C THR A 96 -0.25 -2.10 -9.87
N VAL A 97 -0.71 -1.87 -11.10
CA VAL A 97 0.08 -1.23 -12.15
C VAL A 97 0.39 0.22 -11.78
N TYR A 98 -0.60 0.99 -11.32
CA TYR A 98 -0.42 2.37 -10.90
C TYR A 98 0.56 2.45 -9.72
N CYS A 99 0.34 1.65 -8.69
CA CYS A 99 1.19 1.63 -7.50
C CYS A 99 2.64 1.25 -7.88
N SER A 100 2.83 0.22 -8.71
CA SER A 100 4.15 -0.23 -9.14
C SER A 100 4.86 0.82 -9.99
N ALA A 101 4.15 1.47 -10.92
CA ALA A 101 4.73 2.50 -11.78
C ALA A 101 5.11 3.75 -10.98
N ILE A 102 4.24 4.23 -10.08
CA ILE A 102 4.52 5.37 -9.20
C ILE A 102 5.65 5.07 -8.20
N ALA A 103 5.77 3.81 -7.73
CA ALA A 103 6.85 3.39 -6.85
C ALA A 103 8.22 3.29 -7.56
N ALA A 104 8.22 3.02 -8.87
CA ALA A 104 9.42 2.94 -9.70
C ALA A 104 9.81 4.28 -10.33
N GLY A 105 8.84 5.15 -10.58
CA GLY A 105 9.01 6.47 -11.18
C GLY A 105 9.31 7.58 -10.17
N GLY A 106 9.00 8.80 -10.57
CA GLY A 106 9.21 10.00 -9.77
C GLY A 106 8.07 11.00 -9.86
N ALA A 107 8.42 12.29 -9.88
CA ALA A 107 7.45 13.37 -9.88
C ALA A 107 6.53 13.34 -11.11
N GLU A 108 7.06 12.97 -12.28
CA GLU A 108 6.29 12.92 -13.53
C GLU A 108 5.15 11.91 -13.47
N GLU A 109 5.44 10.66 -13.06
CA GLU A 109 4.44 9.62 -12.89
C GLU A 109 3.44 9.96 -11.79
N TRP A 110 3.92 10.54 -10.67
CA TRP A 110 3.05 10.93 -9.56
C TRP A 110 2.11 12.07 -9.96
N ASP A 111 2.61 13.12 -10.60
CA ASP A 111 1.83 14.29 -11.01
C ASP A 111 0.79 13.91 -12.08
N PHE A 112 1.15 12.99 -12.99
CA PHE A 112 0.17 12.40 -13.90
C PHE A 112 -0.92 11.62 -13.15
N GLY A 113 -0.55 10.73 -12.23
CA GLY A 113 -1.50 9.99 -11.40
C GLY A 113 -2.42 10.91 -10.59
N TRP A 114 -1.88 12.01 -10.05
CA TRP A 114 -2.63 13.03 -9.33
C TRP A 114 -3.64 13.74 -10.23
N LYS A 115 -3.23 14.12 -11.44
CA LYS A 115 -4.13 14.71 -12.43
C LYS A 115 -5.27 13.75 -12.77
N MET A 116 -4.96 12.49 -13.05
CA MET A 116 -5.98 11.48 -13.35
C MET A 116 -6.91 11.22 -12.17
N PHE A 117 -6.42 11.34 -10.93
CA PHE A 117 -7.24 11.25 -9.73
C PHE A 117 -8.25 12.41 -9.65
N GLN A 118 -7.80 13.64 -9.92
CA GLN A 118 -8.68 14.83 -9.91
C GLN A 118 -9.70 14.80 -11.05
N ASP A 119 -9.32 14.28 -12.22
CA ASP A 119 -10.19 14.20 -13.40
C ASP A 119 -11.14 12.98 -13.36
N ALA A 120 -10.96 12.04 -12.42
CA ALA A 120 -11.73 10.80 -12.36
C ALA A 120 -13.21 11.04 -12.00
N SER A 121 -14.11 10.75 -12.94
CA SER A 121 -15.55 10.75 -12.71
C SER A 121 -16.07 9.47 -12.03
N ILE A 122 -15.33 8.37 -12.13
CA ILE A 122 -15.70 7.07 -11.56
C ILE A 122 -15.05 6.90 -10.20
N ALA A 123 -15.86 6.77 -9.14
CA ALA A 123 -15.38 6.65 -7.76
C ALA A 123 -14.40 5.48 -7.55
N THR A 124 -14.66 4.32 -8.17
CA THR A 124 -13.76 3.15 -8.07
C THR A 124 -12.45 3.33 -8.83
N GLU A 125 -12.38 4.27 -9.78
CA GLU A 125 -11.12 4.60 -10.45
C GLU A 125 -10.32 5.60 -9.61
N ALA A 126 -11.00 6.61 -9.05
CA ALA A 126 -10.40 7.56 -8.12
C ALA A 126 -9.79 6.85 -6.90
N ASP A 127 -10.48 5.87 -6.32
CA ASP A 127 -9.97 5.08 -5.18
C ASP A 127 -8.67 4.33 -5.49
N LYS A 128 -8.56 3.73 -6.68
CA LYS A 128 -7.33 3.05 -7.12
C LYS A 128 -6.16 4.02 -7.25
N LEU A 129 -6.40 5.21 -7.80
CA LEU A 129 -5.39 6.24 -7.96
C LEU A 129 -4.97 6.81 -6.61
N MET A 130 -5.92 7.08 -5.71
CA MET A 130 -5.68 7.54 -4.34
C MET A 130 -4.75 6.57 -3.59
N SER A 131 -5.04 5.27 -3.64
CA SER A 131 -4.17 4.26 -3.04
C SER A 131 -2.80 4.18 -3.71
N ALA A 132 -2.74 4.25 -5.04
CA ALA A 132 -1.49 4.14 -5.80
C ALA A 132 -0.53 5.33 -5.60
N LEU A 133 -1.06 6.54 -5.43
CA LEU A 133 -0.25 7.76 -5.17
C LEU A 133 0.57 7.65 -3.89
N ALA A 134 0.11 6.87 -2.91
CA ALA A 134 0.85 6.60 -1.68
C ALA A 134 2.02 5.61 -1.89
N CYS A 135 2.15 4.96 -3.05
CA CYS A 135 3.23 4.00 -3.32
C CYS A 135 4.56 4.64 -3.72
N THR A 136 4.61 5.96 -3.94
CA THR A 136 5.86 6.65 -4.25
C THR A 136 6.91 6.46 -3.16
N LYS A 137 8.17 6.38 -3.56
CA LYS A 137 9.31 6.28 -2.64
C LYS A 137 9.92 7.64 -2.31
N GLN A 138 9.41 8.74 -2.87
CA GLN A 138 9.95 10.08 -2.64
C GLN A 138 9.30 10.71 -1.40
N PRO A 139 10.05 10.97 -0.30
CA PRO A 139 9.49 11.49 0.95
C PRO A 139 8.73 12.81 0.78
N TRP A 140 9.23 13.71 -0.07
CA TRP A 140 8.62 15.02 -0.29
C TRP A 140 7.27 14.93 -1.01
N LEU A 141 7.07 13.93 -1.89
CA LEU A 141 5.77 13.65 -2.52
C LEU A 141 4.76 13.12 -1.49
N LEU A 142 5.20 12.24 -0.59
CA LEU A 142 4.35 11.72 0.50
C LEU A 142 3.94 12.85 1.47
N ASN A 143 4.87 13.73 1.85
CA ASN A 143 4.57 14.89 2.69
C ASN A 143 3.60 15.85 2.00
N ARG A 144 3.82 16.15 0.70
CA ARG A 144 2.87 16.94 -0.09
C ARG A 144 1.48 16.29 -0.09
N TYR A 145 1.43 14.97 -0.19
CA TYR A 145 0.16 14.24 -0.21
C TYR A 145 -0.55 14.26 1.16
N LEU A 146 0.20 14.18 2.27
CA LEU A 146 -0.34 14.37 3.62
C LEU A 146 -0.95 15.77 3.77
N GLU A 147 -0.26 16.82 3.33
CA GLU A 147 -0.80 18.19 3.38
C GLU A 147 -2.09 18.34 2.55
N TYR A 148 -2.21 17.62 1.42
CA TYR A 148 -3.45 17.61 0.63
C TYR A 148 -4.64 17.02 1.39
N THR A 149 -4.42 16.16 2.39
CA THR A 149 -5.52 15.61 3.21
C THR A 149 -6.16 16.64 4.13
N LEU A 150 -5.49 17.78 4.38
CA LEU A 150 -6.02 18.90 5.17
C LEU A 150 -6.78 19.92 4.32
N ASP A 151 -6.77 19.76 2.99
CA ASP A 151 -7.46 20.62 2.03
C ASP A 151 -8.63 19.84 1.37
N PRO A 152 -9.88 20.10 1.80
CA PRO A 152 -11.06 19.44 1.26
C PRO A 152 -11.28 19.60 -0.24
N SER A 153 -10.66 20.60 -0.88
CA SER A 153 -10.71 20.79 -2.34
C SER A 153 -9.78 19.84 -3.10
N LYS A 154 -8.77 19.28 -2.41
CA LYS A 154 -7.82 18.31 -2.97
C LYS A 154 -8.19 16.88 -2.59
N ILE A 155 -8.47 16.64 -1.31
CA ILE A 155 -8.91 15.35 -0.78
C ILE A 155 -10.15 15.55 0.06
N ARG A 156 -11.24 14.89 -0.31
CA ARG A 156 -12.51 14.97 0.41
C ARG A 156 -12.31 14.53 1.86
N LYS A 157 -13.00 15.18 2.81
CA LYS A 157 -12.86 14.88 4.24
C LYS A 157 -13.04 13.39 4.59
N GLN A 158 -13.96 12.70 3.92
CA GLN A 158 -14.22 11.26 4.10
C GLN A 158 -13.09 10.34 3.59
N ASP A 159 -12.28 10.83 2.65
CA ASP A 159 -11.18 10.08 2.01
C ASP A 159 -9.83 10.33 2.72
N ALA A 160 -9.76 11.36 3.56
CA ALA A 160 -8.54 11.79 4.25
C ALA A 160 -7.96 10.70 5.17
N THR A 161 -8.81 10.02 5.98
CA THR A 161 -8.35 8.90 6.83
C THR A 161 -7.66 7.82 6.00
N PHE A 162 -8.29 7.36 4.91
CA PHE A 162 -7.73 6.31 4.07
C PHE A 162 -6.44 6.75 3.40
N THR A 163 -6.38 7.99 2.91
CA THR A 163 -5.18 8.55 2.29
C THR A 163 -3.99 8.53 3.25
N ILE A 164 -4.17 9.00 4.49
CA ILE A 164 -3.12 8.97 5.53
C ILE A 164 -2.70 7.53 5.83
N VAL A 165 -3.67 6.60 5.94
CA VAL A 165 -3.39 5.18 6.22
C VAL A 165 -2.66 4.50 5.04
N TYR A 166 -2.94 4.85 3.79
CA TYR A 166 -2.17 4.35 2.65
C TYR A 166 -0.72 4.82 2.70
N ILE A 167 -0.49 6.10 3.03
CA ILE A 167 0.86 6.65 3.22
C ILE A 167 1.56 5.96 4.40
N ALA A 168 0.85 5.70 5.50
CA ALA A 168 1.40 4.99 6.65
C ALA A 168 1.80 3.53 6.36
N ASN A 169 1.13 2.88 5.40
CA ASN A 169 1.48 1.53 4.94
C ASN A 169 2.72 1.51 4.03
N ASN A 170 3.14 2.66 3.49
CA ASN A 170 4.39 2.80 2.76
C ASN A 170 5.57 2.78 3.75
N VAL A 171 6.63 2.03 3.43
CA VAL A 171 7.83 1.93 4.30
C VAL A 171 8.54 3.27 4.51
N VAL A 172 8.53 4.15 3.51
CA VAL A 172 9.05 5.53 3.60
C VAL A 172 8.03 6.44 4.29
N GLY A 173 6.74 6.23 4.03
CA GLY A 173 5.67 7.09 4.52
C GLY A 173 5.24 6.84 5.96
N GLN A 174 5.61 5.71 6.56
CA GLN A 174 5.15 5.30 7.89
C GLN A 174 5.50 6.34 8.97
N SER A 175 6.76 6.74 9.06
CA SER A 175 7.20 7.75 10.04
C SER A 175 6.63 9.13 9.72
N LEU A 176 6.58 9.49 8.43
CA LEU A 176 6.03 10.77 7.97
C LEU A 176 4.55 10.93 8.37
N ALA A 177 3.74 9.88 8.16
CA ALA A 177 2.32 9.89 8.52
C ALA A 177 2.13 10.00 10.03
N TRP A 178 2.94 9.30 10.83
CA TRP A 178 2.88 9.42 12.29
C TRP A 178 3.23 10.82 12.77
N ASP A 179 4.34 11.38 12.28
CA ASP A 179 4.79 12.73 12.65
C ASP A 179 3.75 13.78 12.24
N PHE A 180 3.18 13.64 11.06
CA PHE A 180 2.11 14.50 10.57
C PHE A 180 0.85 14.44 11.45
N VAL A 181 0.38 13.23 11.78
CA VAL A 181 -0.81 13.07 12.65
C VAL A 181 -0.56 13.67 14.02
N ARG A 182 0.62 13.47 14.61
CA ARG A 182 0.97 14.08 15.89
C ARG A 182 1.00 15.61 15.81
N ALA A 183 1.66 16.16 14.79
CA ALA A 183 1.82 17.60 14.62
C ALA A 183 0.50 18.33 14.27
N ARG A 184 -0.47 17.62 13.70
CA ARG A 184 -1.75 18.18 13.24
C ARG A 184 -2.95 17.65 14.03
N TRP A 185 -2.73 16.93 15.13
CA TRP A 185 -3.80 16.22 15.83
C TRP A 185 -4.97 17.11 16.20
N GLU A 186 -4.70 18.26 16.82
CA GLU A 186 -5.74 19.21 17.22
C GLU A 186 -6.63 19.64 16.05
N TYR A 187 -6.02 20.00 14.92
CA TYR A 187 -6.74 20.38 13.71
C TYR A 187 -7.53 19.22 13.10
N ILE A 188 -6.93 18.03 12.98
CA ILE A 188 -7.63 16.85 12.45
C ILE A 188 -8.80 16.50 13.38
N PHE A 189 -8.58 16.54 14.68
CA PHE A 189 -9.60 16.23 15.68
C PHE A 189 -10.78 17.21 15.62
N SER A 190 -10.52 18.51 15.53
CA SER A 190 -11.57 19.53 15.48
C SER A 190 -12.30 19.58 14.13
N GLU A 191 -11.56 19.60 13.02
CA GLU A 191 -12.13 19.88 11.70
C GLU A 191 -12.69 18.64 10.98
N TYR A 192 -12.23 17.45 11.38
CA TYR A 192 -12.64 16.18 10.77
C TYR A 192 -13.43 15.30 11.73
N GLY A 193 -13.43 15.59 13.04
CA GLY A 193 -14.12 14.75 14.02
C GLY A 193 -15.64 14.73 13.94
N GLY A 194 -16.25 15.61 13.14
CA GLY A 194 -17.65 15.52 12.76
C GLY A 194 -17.87 14.61 11.55
N GLY A 195 -18.60 13.50 11.70
CA GLY A 195 -19.10 12.69 10.59
C GLY A 195 -18.34 11.37 10.39
N SER A 196 -17.99 11.04 9.15
CA SER A 196 -17.47 9.72 8.74
C SER A 196 -15.97 9.50 8.93
N PHE A 197 -15.24 10.46 9.53
CA PHE A 197 -13.81 10.31 9.76
C PHE A 197 -13.55 9.30 10.89
N SER A 198 -12.77 8.25 10.59
CA SER A 198 -12.51 7.17 11.54
C SER A 198 -11.17 7.39 12.25
N PHE A 199 -11.18 8.02 13.42
CA PHE A 199 -9.98 8.16 14.23
C PHE A 199 -9.42 6.80 14.67
N SER A 200 -10.28 5.80 14.93
CA SER A 200 -9.83 4.46 15.30
C SER A 200 -8.98 3.85 14.19
N ASN A 201 -9.45 3.89 12.93
CA ASN A 201 -8.68 3.43 11.77
C ASN A 201 -7.42 4.25 11.54
N LEU A 202 -7.46 5.56 11.81
CA LEU A 202 -6.30 6.43 11.70
C LEU A 202 -5.20 5.99 12.66
N ILE A 203 -5.50 5.91 13.97
CA ILE A 203 -4.55 5.49 15.01
C ILE A 203 -4.04 4.09 14.72
N ASP A 204 -4.92 3.16 14.38
CA ASP A 204 -4.52 1.79 14.03
C ASP A 204 -3.57 1.75 12.85
N GLY A 205 -3.86 2.50 11.78
CA GLY A 205 -3.04 2.52 10.58
C GLY A 205 -1.65 3.11 10.79
N VAL A 206 -1.56 4.27 11.46
CA VAL A 206 -0.27 4.97 11.63
C VAL A 206 0.66 4.30 12.64
N THR A 207 0.10 3.56 13.60
CA THR A 207 0.86 2.87 14.66
C THR A 207 1.00 1.35 14.42
N LYS A 208 0.49 0.82 13.29
CA LYS A 208 0.38 -0.64 13.03
C LYS A 208 1.71 -1.39 13.15
N ARG A 209 2.82 -0.76 12.76
CA ARG A 209 4.14 -1.39 12.62
C ARG A 209 5.10 -1.10 13.79
N PHE A 210 4.64 -0.38 14.80
CA PHE A 210 5.47 -0.03 15.94
C PHE A 210 5.91 -1.25 16.74
N SER A 211 7.20 -1.30 17.04
CA SER A 211 7.88 -2.45 17.64
C SER A 211 9.13 -2.07 18.43
N THR A 212 9.31 -0.78 18.75
CA THR A 212 10.46 -0.27 19.52
C THR A 212 10.03 0.48 20.77
N GLU A 213 10.90 0.48 21.79
CA GLU A 213 10.71 1.26 23.04
C GLU A 213 10.54 2.76 22.78
N PHE A 214 11.20 3.29 21.74
CA PHE A 214 11.07 4.69 21.36
C PHE A 214 9.65 5.01 20.87
N GLU A 215 9.11 4.17 19.98
CA GLU A 215 7.73 4.34 19.47
C GLU A 215 6.70 4.16 20.59
N LEU A 216 6.92 3.22 21.51
CA LEU A 216 6.05 3.04 22.68
C LEU A 216 6.00 4.31 23.55
N LYS A 217 7.16 4.89 23.87
CA LYS A 217 7.24 6.14 24.61
C LYS A 217 6.59 7.29 23.86
N GLN A 218 6.76 7.37 22.54
CA GLN A 218 6.07 8.38 21.74
C GLN A 218 4.55 8.23 21.78
N LEU A 219 4.01 7.00 21.77
CA LEU A 219 2.57 6.76 21.92
C LEU A 219 2.05 7.21 23.29
N GLN A 220 2.77 6.83 24.35
CA GLN A 220 2.41 7.19 25.72
C GLN A 220 2.39 8.71 25.89
N GLN A 221 3.45 9.38 25.42
CA GLN A 221 3.53 10.84 25.44
C GLN A 221 2.40 11.47 24.62
N PHE A 222 2.12 10.95 23.42
CA PHE A 222 1.03 11.45 22.59
C PHE A 222 -0.34 11.30 23.28
N LYS A 223 -0.57 10.22 24.04
CA LYS A 223 -1.77 10.02 24.85
C LYS A 223 -1.87 11.07 25.97
N GLU A 224 -0.75 11.36 26.64
CA GLU A 224 -0.68 12.34 27.73
C GLU A 224 -0.87 13.77 27.22
N ASP A 225 -0.17 14.15 26.15
CA ASP A 225 -0.23 15.49 25.55
C ASP A 225 -1.64 15.86 25.09
N ASN A 226 -2.43 14.86 24.68
CA ASN A 226 -3.79 15.04 24.18
C ASN A 226 -4.85 14.59 25.19
N ALA A 227 -4.51 14.43 26.47
CA ALA A 227 -5.46 14.02 27.50
C ALA A 227 -6.64 15.01 27.68
N GLN A 228 -6.41 16.29 27.42
CA GLN A 228 -7.44 17.34 27.51
C GLN A 228 -8.40 17.31 26.31
N SER A 229 -7.86 17.28 25.09
CA SER A 229 -8.66 17.18 23.86
C SER A 229 -9.35 15.82 23.74
N GLY A 230 -8.73 14.78 24.31
CA GLY A 230 -9.15 13.40 24.23
C GLY A 230 -8.94 12.79 22.84
N PHE A 231 -9.43 11.55 22.71
CA PHE A 231 -9.35 10.77 21.47
C PHE A 231 -10.73 10.45 20.88
N GLY A 232 -11.82 10.84 21.55
CA GLY A 232 -13.18 10.52 21.12
C GLY A 232 -13.33 9.02 20.83
N SER A 233 -13.79 8.69 19.62
CA SER A 233 -13.94 7.30 19.13
C SER A 233 -12.63 6.51 19.03
N ALA A 234 -11.47 7.17 19.00
CA ALA A 234 -10.15 6.52 18.99
C ALA A 234 -9.62 6.12 20.37
N THR A 235 -10.31 6.42 21.47
CA THR A 235 -9.79 6.14 22.82
C THR A 235 -9.38 4.67 22.99
N LEU A 236 -10.25 3.74 22.58
CA LEU A 236 -9.94 2.31 22.61
C LEU A 236 -8.79 1.94 21.66
N ALA A 237 -8.78 2.49 20.44
CA ALA A 237 -7.72 2.22 19.46
C ALA A 237 -6.35 2.70 19.96
N MET A 238 -6.30 3.81 20.71
CA MET A 238 -5.07 4.30 21.33
C MET A 238 -4.54 3.34 22.39
N GLU A 239 -5.41 2.78 23.23
CA GLU A 239 -5.03 1.77 24.23
C GLU A 239 -4.55 0.48 23.58
N GLN A 240 -5.28 0.00 22.58
CA GLN A 240 -4.90 -1.17 21.80
C GLN A 240 -3.59 -0.95 21.04
N ALA A 241 -3.30 0.26 20.57
CA ALA A 241 -2.03 0.58 19.92
C ALA A 241 -0.84 0.49 20.89
N ILE A 242 -1.00 0.95 22.15
CA ILE A 242 0.02 0.80 23.20
C ILE A 242 0.25 -0.68 23.54
N GLU A 243 -0.83 -1.44 23.73
CA GLU A 243 -0.76 -2.88 24.01
C GLU A 243 -0.10 -3.64 22.85
N ARG A 244 -0.53 -3.38 21.61
CA ARG A 244 0.05 -3.99 20.39
C ARG A 244 1.53 -3.66 20.27
N THR A 245 1.93 -2.41 20.50
CA THR A 245 3.34 -2.01 20.42
C THR A 245 4.16 -2.74 21.48
N THR A 246 3.64 -2.88 22.70
CA THR A 246 4.28 -3.66 23.78
C THR A 246 4.44 -5.13 23.39
N ALA A 247 3.39 -5.74 22.82
CA ALA A 247 3.44 -7.12 22.33
C ALA A 247 4.43 -7.30 21.17
N ASN A 248 4.50 -6.33 20.25
CA ASN A 248 5.44 -6.34 19.14
C ASN A 248 6.90 -6.22 19.61
N ILE A 249 7.20 -5.34 20.57
CA ILE A 249 8.54 -5.22 21.18
C ILE A 249 8.96 -6.57 21.77
N LYS A 250 8.08 -7.20 22.55
CA LYS A 250 8.32 -8.51 23.14
C LYS A 250 8.58 -9.56 22.06
N TRP A 251 7.73 -9.63 21.04
CA TRP A 251 7.88 -10.58 19.94
C TRP A 251 9.23 -10.40 19.23
N VAL A 252 9.63 -9.17 18.91
CA VAL A 252 10.93 -8.89 18.29
C VAL A 252 12.07 -9.32 19.22
N SER A 253 11.99 -9.03 20.51
CA SER A 253 13.05 -9.43 21.47
C SER A 253 13.24 -10.93 21.58
N GLU A 254 12.15 -11.70 21.50
CA GLU A 254 12.17 -13.16 21.68
C GLU A 254 12.47 -13.93 20.38
N ASN A 255 12.06 -13.39 19.23
CA ASN A 255 12.03 -14.16 17.97
C ASN A 255 13.01 -13.65 16.91
N LYS A 256 13.50 -12.40 16.99
CA LYS A 256 14.32 -11.79 15.92
C LYS A 256 15.55 -12.61 15.57
N GLU A 257 16.29 -13.07 16.58
CA GLU A 257 17.53 -13.83 16.36
C GLU A 257 17.24 -15.19 15.73
N GLN A 258 16.26 -15.94 16.24
CA GLN A 258 15.88 -17.24 15.71
C GLN A 258 15.41 -17.14 14.24
N VAL A 259 14.58 -16.14 13.94
CA VAL A 259 14.07 -15.90 12.58
C VAL A 259 15.22 -15.50 11.64
N LEU A 260 16.16 -14.66 12.09
CA LEU A 260 17.34 -14.28 11.31
C LEU A 260 18.25 -15.48 11.01
N ASN A 261 18.48 -16.33 12.01
CA ASN A 261 19.30 -17.53 11.85
C ASN A 261 18.67 -18.49 10.84
N TRP A 262 17.35 -18.69 10.92
CA TRP A 262 16.60 -19.48 9.96
C TRP A 262 16.68 -18.89 8.54
N PHE A 263 16.54 -17.57 8.38
CA PHE A 263 16.73 -16.95 7.06
C PHE A 263 18.12 -17.18 6.48
N THR A 264 19.14 -17.10 7.33
CA THR A 264 20.53 -17.24 6.90
C THR A 264 20.85 -18.70 6.54
N SER A 265 20.18 -19.68 7.14
CA SER A 265 20.36 -21.10 6.79
C SER A 265 19.63 -21.49 5.51
N GLU A 266 18.44 -20.93 5.25
CA GLU A 266 17.62 -21.28 4.06
C GLU A 266 17.93 -20.43 2.82
N SER A 267 18.80 -19.42 2.92
CA SER A 267 19.22 -18.56 1.80
C SER A 267 20.55 -18.96 1.18
N GLN A 268 21.18 -20.03 1.67
CA GLN A 268 22.36 -20.67 1.07
C GLN A 268 21.95 -21.75 0.07
#